data_AF-A0A0A9D5G4-F1
#
_entry.id   AF-A0A0A9D5G4-F1
#
_cell.length_a   1.000
_cell.length_b   1.000
_cell.length_c   1.000
_cell.angle_alpha   90.00
_cell.angle_beta   90.00
_cell.angle_gamma   90.00
#
_symmetry.space_group_name_H-M   'P 1'
#
loop_
_entity.id
_entity.type
_entity.pdbx_description
1 polymer ?
#
loop_
_entity_poly.entity_id
_entity_poly.type
_entity_poly.pdbx_seq_one_letter_code
_entity_poly.pdbx_strand_id
1 'polypeptide(L)'
;MLFFCQTNHNLSEMFATSCIRSNVVIASVNVLAPHDSPNTNGIDLGDDLISIKSGWDEYGIAFGHPSSGITIRRITGSGPFAGFAVGSETSGGVENVLVEHFNLFSMGVGIHIKTNSGRGGFIRNITVSEVTLNGARYGLRIAGDVGGHPDTSHNPNVLPVVDSVTIRNVWGQNIRQAGLIRGIRNSVFSHICLSNVKLYGDTSIGPWKCRAVSGGALDVHPSPCTELASTSETGFCTN
;
A
#
# COMPACT_ATOMS: atom_id res chain seq x y z
N MET A 1 -12.85 5.27 -5.03
CA MET A 1 -12.14 5.38 -3.75
C MET A 1 -12.89 4.56 -2.72
N LEU A 2 -12.25 3.55 -2.13
CA LEU A 2 -12.79 2.72 -1.05
C LEU A 2 -11.82 2.77 0.14
N PHE A 3 -12.32 3.24 1.29
CA PHE A 3 -11.55 3.29 2.54
C PHE A 3 -12.02 2.24 3.52
N PHE A 4 -11.07 1.48 4.07
CA PHE A 4 -11.31 0.61 5.21
C PHE A 4 -10.75 1.31 6.46
N CYS A 5 -11.68 1.90 7.21
CA CYS A 5 -11.55 2.61 8.48
C CYS A 5 -10.78 3.94 8.53
N GLN A 6 -11.51 5.03 8.80
CA GLN A 6 -10.97 6.34 9.16
C GLN A 6 -11.78 6.93 10.33
N THR A 7 -11.10 7.34 11.39
CA THR A 7 -11.69 8.05 12.53
C THR A 7 -11.49 9.55 12.34
N ASN A 8 -12.26 10.20 11.47
CA ASN A 8 -12.32 11.66 11.47
C ASN A 8 -13.71 12.17 11.09
N HIS A 9 -14.23 13.11 11.88
CA HIS A 9 -15.62 13.57 11.85
C HIS A 9 -15.95 14.64 10.79
N ASN A 10 -15.05 14.97 9.86
CA ASN A 10 -15.20 16.14 8.98
C ASN A 10 -14.79 15.95 7.52
N LEU A 11 -14.97 14.76 6.94
CA LEU A 11 -14.80 14.58 5.50
C LEU A 11 -16.06 13.97 4.91
N SER A 12 -16.64 14.68 3.94
CA SER A 12 -17.70 14.17 3.08
C SER A 12 -17.06 13.32 2.01
N GLU A 13 -16.95 12.01 2.19
CA GLU A 13 -16.40 11.11 1.16
C GLU A 13 -17.35 9.95 0.88
N MET A 14 -17.21 9.28 -0.27
CA MET A 14 -18.04 8.11 -0.57
C MET A 14 -17.50 6.91 0.22
N PHE A 15 -18.09 6.68 1.39
CA PHE A 15 -17.62 5.72 2.37
C PHE A 15 -18.17 4.31 2.13
N ALA A 16 -17.29 3.32 2.23
CA ALA A 16 -17.67 2.01 2.72
C ALA A 16 -16.91 1.73 4.02
N THR A 17 -17.14 2.59 5.01
CA THR A 17 -16.43 2.54 6.30
C THR A 17 -16.95 1.39 7.16
N SER A 18 -16.06 0.46 7.50
CA SER A 18 -16.31 -0.60 8.48
C SER A 18 -15.35 -0.46 9.67
N CYS A 19 -15.36 0.70 10.37
CA CYS A 19 -14.41 0.93 11.46
C CYS A 19 -14.64 0.09 12.72
N ILE A 20 -15.84 -0.50 12.89
CA ILE A 20 -16.22 -1.22 14.13
C ILE A 20 -17.12 -2.42 13.78
N ARG A 21 -17.17 -2.82 12.51
CA ARG A 21 -18.05 -3.89 12.04
C ARG A 21 -17.20 -5.02 11.49
N SER A 22 -17.44 -6.22 11.99
CA SER A 22 -16.89 -7.45 11.41
C SER A 22 -17.87 -7.94 10.35
N ASN A 23 -17.36 -8.69 9.35
CA ASN A 23 -18.16 -9.35 8.32
C ASN A 23 -18.92 -8.40 7.35
N VAL A 24 -18.27 -7.31 6.93
CA VAL A 24 -18.80 -6.45 5.86
C VAL A 24 -18.35 -6.98 4.49
N VAL A 25 -19.31 -7.18 3.59
CA VAL A 25 -19.04 -7.54 2.19
C VAL A 25 -19.54 -6.42 1.29
N ILE A 26 -18.62 -5.86 0.49
CA ILE A 26 -18.93 -4.89 -0.55
C ILE A 26 -18.61 -5.59 -1.88
N ALA A 27 -19.60 -5.74 -2.75
CA ALA A 27 -19.46 -6.46 -4.00
C ALA A 27 -20.21 -5.76 -5.14
N SER A 28 -19.72 -5.96 -6.36
CA SER A 28 -20.36 -5.46 -7.59
C SER A 28 -20.60 -3.94 -7.61
N VAL A 29 -19.65 -3.18 -7.06
CA VAL A 29 -19.70 -1.71 -7.04
C VAL A 29 -18.95 -1.17 -8.24
N ASN A 30 -19.60 -0.27 -9.00
CA ASN A 30 -18.94 0.59 -9.97
C ASN A 30 -18.90 2.02 -9.42
N VAL A 31 -17.69 2.60 -9.34
CA VAL A 31 -17.50 3.96 -8.87
C VAL A 31 -16.93 4.79 -10.02
N LEU A 32 -17.71 5.75 -10.50
CA LEU A 32 -17.29 6.71 -11.53
C LEU A 32 -17.07 8.07 -10.88
N ALA A 33 -15.85 8.59 -10.99
CA ALA A 33 -15.45 9.88 -10.45
C ALA A 33 -14.69 10.67 -11.54
N PRO A 34 -15.40 11.37 -12.44
CA PRO A 34 -14.77 12.11 -13.52
C PRO A 34 -14.04 13.35 -12.98
N HIS A 35 -12.96 13.72 -13.67
CA HIS A 35 -12.01 14.78 -13.28
C HIS A 35 -12.66 16.17 -13.11
N ASP A 36 -13.82 16.40 -13.73
CA ASP A 36 -14.56 17.66 -13.77
C ASP A 36 -15.79 17.68 -12.84
N SER A 37 -15.91 16.73 -11.91
CA SER A 37 -17.06 16.61 -11.01
C SER A 37 -17.31 17.89 -10.17
N PRO A 38 -18.37 18.68 -10.45
CA PRO A 38 -18.51 20.06 -9.97
C PRO A 38 -18.87 20.20 -8.48
N ASN A 39 -19.05 19.09 -7.75
CA ASN A 39 -19.42 19.05 -6.33
C ASN A 39 -18.44 18.20 -5.48
N THR A 40 -17.17 18.12 -5.88
CA THR A 40 -16.14 17.32 -5.17
C THR A 40 -15.10 18.17 -4.45
N ASN A 41 -15.36 19.45 -4.20
CA ASN A 41 -14.47 20.33 -3.44
C ASN A 41 -14.43 20.05 -1.92
N GLY A 42 -15.19 19.05 -1.45
CA GLY A 42 -15.10 18.49 -0.08
C GLY A 42 -14.89 16.97 -0.05
N ILE A 43 -14.61 16.37 -1.21
CA ILE A 43 -14.28 14.95 -1.40
C ILE A 43 -12.94 14.96 -2.13
N ASP A 44 -11.82 14.71 -1.46
CA ASP A 44 -10.54 14.61 -2.18
C ASP A 44 -10.58 13.35 -3.06
N LEU A 45 -11.06 13.48 -4.30
CA LEU A 45 -10.90 12.46 -5.34
C LEU A 45 -9.41 12.29 -5.72
N GLY A 46 -8.53 13.03 -5.05
CA GLY A 46 -7.09 12.99 -5.13
C GLY A 46 -6.40 11.95 -4.25
N ASP A 47 -7.07 10.86 -3.87
CA ASP A 47 -6.46 9.80 -3.06
C ASP A 47 -6.56 8.42 -3.75
N ASP A 48 -6.04 7.38 -3.12
CA ASP A 48 -5.88 6.06 -3.70
C ASP A 48 -7.20 5.42 -4.16
N LEU A 49 -7.16 4.59 -5.21
CA LEU A 49 -8.32 3.84 -5.69
C LEU A 49 -8.93 2.98 -4.57
N ILE A 50 -8.07 2.28 -3.81
CA ILE A 50 -8.40 1.55 -2.59
C ILE A 50 -7.33 1.80 -1.53
N SER A 51 -7.74 2.11 -0.31
CA SER A 51 -6.83 2.32 0.82
C SER A 51 -7.33 1.64 2.09
N ILE A 52 -6.43 0.94 2.79
CA ILE A 52 -6.69 0.37 4.12
C ILE A 52 -5.99 1.23 5.17
N LYS A 53 -6.73 1.67 6.17
CA LYS A 53 -6.28 2.59 7.21
C LYS A 53 -6.76 2.10 8.59
N SER A 54 -6.18 2.60 9.67
CA SER A 54 -6.49 2.25 11.06
C SER A 54 -6.18 3.39 12.04
N GLY A 55 -6.30 4.63 11.58
CA GLY A 55 -6.17 5.83 12.43
C GLY A 55 -4.79 6.48 12.39
N TRP A 56 -4.73 7.68 12.97
CA TRP A 56 -3.56 8.56 12.95
C TRP A 56 -2.88 8.63 14.31
N ASP A 57 -1.57 8.41 14.33
CA ASP A 57 -0.63 8.68 15.43
C ASP A 57 -1.18 8.30 16.81
N GLU A 58 -1.08 9.19 17.79
CA GLU A 58 -1.53 8.97 19.16
C GLU A 58 -3.02 8.62 19.25
N TYR A 59 -3.86 9.13 18.35
CA TYR A 59 -5.28 8.83 18.33
C TYR A 59 -5.55 7.39 17.88
N GLY A 60 -4.86 6.94 16.82
CA GLY A 60 -4.96 5.57 16.34
C GLY A 60 -4.31 4.57 17.31
N ILE A 61 -3.19 4.95 17.93
CA ILE A 61 -2.53 4.15 18.97
C ILE A 61 -3.44 4.00 20.19
N ALA A 62 -4.04 5.10 20.67
CA ALA A 62 -4.96 5.08 21.80
C ALA A 62 -6.25 4.33 21.48
N PHE A 63 -6.75 4.45 20.24
CA PHE A 63 -7.91 3.69 19.79
C PHE A 63 -7.60 2.19 19.74
N GLY A 64 -6.41 1.78 19.30
CA GLY A 64 -5.90 0.43 19.44
C GLY A 64 -6.69 -0.65 18.69
N HIS A 65 -7.41 -0.28 17.63
CA HIS A 65 -8.19 -1.22 16.82
C HIS A 65 -7.53 -1.42 15.44
N PRO A 66 -6.93 -2.60 15.18
CA PRO A 66 -6.33 -2.87 13.89
C PRO A 66 -7.37 -3.16 12.81
N SER A 67 -7.09 -2.70 11.60
CA SER A 67 -7.80 -3.15 10.39
C SER A 67 -7.28 -4.53 10.01
N SER A 68 -8.12 -5.56 10.17
CA SER A 68 -7.70 -6.95 9.99
C SER A 68 -8.72 -7.86 9.31
N GLY A 69 -8.23 -8.95 8.73
CA GLY A 69 -9.07 -9.96 8.07
C GLY A 69 -9.74 -9.44 6.79
N ILE A 70 -9.01 -8.65 6.01
CA ILE A 70 -9.54 -7.96 4.84
C ILE A 70 -9.18 -8.73 3.57
N THR A 71 -10.17 -8.99 2.72
CA THR A 71 -9.95 -9.52 1.36
C THR A 71 -10.51 -8.56 0.33
N ILE A 72 -9.67 -8.14 -0.62
CA ILE A 72 -10.06 -7.29 -1.74
C ILE A 72 -9.71 -8.00 -3.02
N ARG A 73 -10.67 -8.15 -3.93
CA ARG A 73 -10.42 -8.91 -5.16
C ARG A 73 -11.24 -8.46 -6.36
N ARG A 74 -10.68 -8.72 -7.55
CA ARG A 74 -11.32 -8.45 -8.85
C ARG A 74 -11.65 -6.97 -9.03
N ILE A 75 -10.61 -6.16 -8.92
CA ILE A 75 -10.69 -4.71 -9.06
C ILE A 75 -10.06 -4.30 -10.37
N THR A 76 -10.78 -3.45 -11.12
CA THR A 76 -10.25 -2.77 -12.30
C THR A 76 -10.37 -1.27 -12.06
N GLY A 77 -9.31 -0.51 -12.35
CA GLY A 77 -9.38 0.94 -12.19
C GLY A 77 -8.19 1.69 -12.75
N SER A 78 -8.29 3.02 -12.70
CA SER A 78 -7.25 3.96 -13.13
C SER A 78 -7.25 5.20 -12.27
N GLY A 79 -6.11 5.87 -12.10
CA GLY A 79 -6.06 7.13 -11.39
C GLY A 79 -4.66 7.68 -11.13
N PRO A 80 -4.51 8.97 -10.84
CA PRO A 80 -3.21 9.61 -10.65
C PRO A 80 -2.49 9.23 -9.32
N PHE A 81 -3.14 8.45 -8.45
CA PHE A 81 -2.66 8.04 -7.12
C PHE A 81 -2.35 6.52 -7.07
N ALA A 82 -2.43 5.87 -5.90
CA ALA A 82 -2.19 4.44 -5.82
C ALA A 82 -3.41 3.63 -6.30
N GLY A 83 -3.18 2.51 -6.99
CA GLY A 83 -4.25 1.56 -7.33
C GLY A 83 -4.68 0.70 -6.13
N PHE A 84 -3.72 0.28 -5.32
CA PHE A 84 -3.96 -0.29 -4.00
C PHE A 84 -2.98 0.32 -3.01
N ALA A 85 -3.50 0.69 -1.84
CA ALA A 85 -2.68 1.19 -0.76
C ALA A 85 -3.03 0.62 0.62
N VAL A 86 -2.00 0.57 1.45
CA VAL A 86 -2.12 0.53 2.91
C VAL A 86 -1.56 1.85 3.45
N GLY A 87 -2.36 2.57 4.22
CA GLY A 87 -1.96 3.78 4.94
C GLY A 87 -2.17 5.10 4.19
N SER A 88 -1.52 6.17 4.62
CA SER A 88 -0.47 6.24 5.67
C SER A 88 -0.94 6.00 7.11
N GLU A 89 -2.23 6.13 7.35
CA GLU A 89 -2.92 6.08 8.64
C GLU A 89 -2.97 4.66 9.17
N THR A 90 -1.93 4.21 9.84
CA THR A 90 -1.73 2.79 10.18
C THR A 90 -1.56 2.56 11.67
N SER A 91 -1.93 3.55 12.49
CA SER A 91 -1.52 3.64 13.89
C SER A 91 -2.21 2.65 14.83
N GLY A 92 -3.45 2.24 14.51
CA GLY A 92 -4.13 1.13 15.18
C GLY A 92 -3.62 -0.25 14.74
N GLY A 93 -2.81 -0.32 13.70
CA GLY A 93 -2.32 -1.55 13.08
C GLY A 93 -3.12 -1.99 11.86
N VAL A 94 -2.46 -2.68 10.94
CA VAL A 94 -3.08 -3.33 9.77
C VAL A 94 -2.49 -4.72 9.64
N GLU A 95 -3.34 -5.74 9.63
CA GLU A 95 -2.85 -7.13 9.49
C GLU A 95 -3.78 -8.08 8.76
N ASN A 96 -3.22 -9.17 8.24
CA ASN A 96 -3.97 -10.25 7.59
C ASN A 96 -4.85 -9.72 6.46
N VAL A 97 -4.19 -9.12 5.46
CA VAL A 97 -4.82 -8.54 4.28
C VAL A 97 -4.46 -9.37 3.06
N LEU A 98 -5.47 -9.82 2.32
CA LEU A 98 -5.32 -10.45 1.02
C LEU A 98 -5.87 -9.53 -0.09
N VAL A 99 -5.04 -9.21 -1.06
CA VAL A 99 -5.42 -8.47 -2.26
C VAL A 99 -5.10 -9.31 -3.48
N GLU A 100 -6.09 -9.58 -4.33
CA GLU A 100 -5.87 -10.44 -5.49
C GLU A 100 -6.67 -10.04 -6.74
N HIS A 101 -6.14 -10.33 -7.92
CA HIS A 101 -6.81 -10.11 -9.21
C HIS A 101 -7.11 -8.62 -9.46
N PHE A 102 -6.05 -7.82 -9.61
CA PHE A 102 -6.16 -6.40 -9.92
C PHE A 102 -5.74 -6.10 -11.35
N ASN A 103 -6.47 -5.23 -12.02
CA ASN A 103 -6.16 -4.75 -13.37
C ASN A 103 -6.14 -3.21 -13.36
N LEU A 104 -4.94 -2.63 -13.36
CA LEU A 104 -4.76 -1.22 -13.06
C LEU A 104 -4.13 -0.48 -14.25
N PHE A 105 -4.70 0.67 -14.60
CA PHE A 105 -4.28 1.47 -15.75
C PHE A 105 -3.90 2.89 -15.34
N SER A 106 -2.90 3.47 -16.00
CA SER A 106 -2.54 4.89 -15.87
C SER A 106 -2.37 5.35 -14.41
N MET A 107 -1.67 4.54 -13.60
CA MET A 107 -1.51 4.74 -12.16
C MET A 107 -0.37 5.69 -11.79
N GLY A 108 -0.56 6.47 -10.73
CA GLY A 108 0.55 7.13 -10.06
C GLY A 108 1.49 6.13 -9.37
N VAL A 109 0.92 5.16 -8.67
CA VAL A 109 1.61 4.02 -8.07
C VAL A 109 0.72 2.79 -8.24
N GLY A 110 1.24 1.65 -8.69
CA GLY A 110 0.45 0.41 -8.73
C GLY A 110 0.03 -0.04 -7.34
N ILE A 111 1.02 -0.44 -6.55
CA ILE A 111 0.87 -0.92 -5.17
C ILE A 111 1.67 0.00 -4.24
N HIS A 112 1.04 0.51 -3.17
CA HIS A 112 1.67 1.47 -2.25
C HIS A 112 1.44 1.15 -0.77
N ILE A 113 2.49 0.75 -0.04
CA ILE A 113 2.43 0.66 1.42
C ILE A 113 3.09 1.92 2.00
N LYS A 114 2.33 2.66 2.80
CA LYS A 114 2.67 3.99 3.30
C LYS A 114 2.68 3.98 4.83
N THR A 115 3.74 4.52 5.43
CA THR A 115 3.77 4.85 6.85
C THR A 115 4.78 5.97 7.11
N ASN A 116 4.91 6.40 8.36
CA ASN A 116 5.85 7.44 8.76
C ASN A 116 6.29 7.24 10.22
N SER A 117 7.44 7.81 10.61
CA SER A 117 7.82 7.96 12.02
C SER A 117 6.71 8.71 12.77
N GLY A 118 6.38 8.28 13.99
CA GLY A 118 5.24 8.79 14.75
C GLY A 118 3.95 7.98 14.58
N ARG A 119 3.84 7.16 13.54
CA ARG A 119 2.65 6.33 13.33
C ARG A 119 2.51 5.22 14.34
N GLY A 120 3.60 4.63 14.82
CA GLY A 120 3.54 3.42 15.65
C GLY A 120 2.79 2.28 14.98
N GLY A 121 2.18 1.42 15.79
CA GLY A 121 1.41 0.28 15.28
C GLY A 121 2.25 -0.68 14.43
N PHE A 122 1.57 -1.40 13.55
CA PHE A 122 2.19 -2.40 12.68
C PHE A 122 1.46 -2.49 11.33
N ILE A 123 2.19 -2.91 10.31
CA ILE A 123 1.66 -3.36 9.02
C ILE A 123 2.25 -4.74 8.79
N ARG A 124 1.45 -5.80 8.91
CA ARG A 124 1.96 -7.17 8.79
C ARG A 124 1.04 -8.17 8.12
N ASN A 125 1.60 -9.26 7.61
CA ASN A 125 0.84 -10.32 6.93
C ASN A 125 -0.02 -9.77 5.79
N ILE A 126 0.62 -9.00 4.90
CA ILE A 126 -0.02 -8.41 3.72
C ILE A 126 0.36 -9.25 2.51
N THR A 127 -0.62 -9.79 1.80
CA THR A 127 -0.41 -10.50 0.54
C THR A 127 -1.10 -9.75 -0.59
N VAL A 128 -0.33 -9.39 -1.62
CA VAL A 128 -0.85 -8.84 -2.88
C VAL A 128 -0.45 -9.78 -4.01
N SER A 129 -1.43 -10.32 -4.74
CA SER A 129 -1.19 -11.29 -5.81
C SER A 129 -1.99 -11.03 -7.08
N GLU A 130 -1.54 -11.54 -8.21
CA GLU A 130 -2.27 -11.48 -9.49
C GLU A 130 -2.62 -10.04 -9.88
N VAL A 131 -1.59 -9.22 -10.12
CA VAL A 131 -1.75 -7.79 -10.46
C VAL A 131 -1.21 -7.51 -11.85
N THR A 132 -2.06 -6.94 -12.71
CA THR A 132 -1.69 -6.41 -14.02
C THR A 132 -1.62 -4.88 -13.95
N LEU A 133 -0.51 -4.31 -14.40
CA LEU A 133 -0.26 -2.87 -14.49
C LEU A 133 -0.04 -2.46 -15.94
N ASN A 134 -0.77 -1.45 -16.42
CA ASN A 134 -0.49 -0.84 -17.72
C ASN A 134 -0.41 0.68 -17.58
N GLY A 135 0.80 1.22 -17.68
CA GLY A 135 1.06 2.64 -17.51
C GLY A 135 1.07 3.00 -16.03
N ALA A 136 2.23 2.97 -15.39
CA ALA A 136 2.36 3.45 -14.01
C ALA A 136 3.65 4.24 -13.80
N ARG A 137 3.59 5.31 -12.99
CA ARG A 137 4.82 6.05 -12.64
C ARG A 137 5.72 5.21 -11.71
N TYR A 138 5.14 4.51 -10.75
CA TYR A 138 5.82 3.47 -9.96
C TYR A 138 5.02 2.18 -10.04
N GLY A 139 5.67 1.04 -10.29
CA GLY A 139 5.03 -0.26 -10.18
C GLY A 139 4.69 -0.59 -8.73
N LEU A 140 5.71 -0.57 -7.87
CA LEU A 140 5.61 -0.84 -6.43
C LEU A 140 6.30 0.25 -5.60
N ARG A 141 5.66 0.68 -4.51
CA ARG A 141 6.28 1.57 -3.52
C ARG A 141 5.95 1.12 -2.10
N ILE A 142 6.95 0.94 -1.26
CA ILE A 142 6.80 0.68 0.18
C ILE A 142 7.67 1.73 0.88
N ALA A 143 7.06 2.68 1.59
CA ALA A 143 7.78 3.86 2.07
C ALA A 143 7.37 4.27 3.48
N GLY A 144 8.36 4.42 4.36
CA GLY A 144 8.24 4.84 5.76
C GLY A 144 8.41 6.35 5.98
N ASP A 145 8.22 7.16 4.95
CA ASP A 145 8.26 8.62 5.00
C ASP A 145 7.18 9.24 4.11
N VAL A 146 5.96 8.72 4.24
CA VAL A 146 4.79 9.15 3.47
C VAL A 146 3.65 9.51 4.43
N GLY A 147 2.99 10.63 4.16
CA GLY A 147 1.86 11.15 4.94
C GLY A 147 2.27 12.26 5.91
N GLY A 148 1.34 13.19 6.17
CA GLY A 148 1.48 14.23 7.19
C GLY A 148 1.21 13.71 8.60
N HIS A 149 1.05 14.61 9.56
CA HIS A 149 0.56 14.34 10.93
C HIS A 149 -0.66 15.26 11.18
N PRO A 150 -1.61 14.88 12.05
CA PRO A 150 -2.88 15.61 12.15
C PRO A 150 -2.66 16.93 12.90
N ASP A 151 -1.61 16.96 13.72
CA ASP A 151 -1.14 18.05 14.55
C ASP A 151 0.36 17.81 14.88
N THR A 152 0.88 18.61 15.81
CA THR A 152 2.27 18.53 16.27
C THR A 152 2.45 17.73 17.56
N SER A 153 1.43 17.05 18.09
CA SER A 153 1.54 16.28 19.34
C SER A 153 2.02 14.85 19.16
N HIS A 154 2.06 14.35 17.92
CA HIS A 154 2.65 13.04 17.62
C HIS A 154 4.09 12.91 18.15
N ASN A 155 4.43 11.73 18.65
CA ASN A 155 5.80 11.43 19.10
C ASN A 155 6.61 10.80 17.96
N PRO A 156 7.57 11.51 17.33
CA PRO A 156 8.32 10.99 16.18
C PRO A 156 9.19 9.77 16.49
N ASN A 157 9.44 9.46 17.77
CA ASN A 157 10.19 8.28 18.18
C ASN A 157 9.33 7.01 18.23
N VAL A 158 8.01 7.13 18.07
CA VAL A 158 7.11 5.99 18.00
C VAL A 158 7.11 5.46 16.58
N LEU A 159 7.88 4.39 16.34
CA LEU A 159 8.11 3.88 15.00
C LEU A 159 7.14 2.75 14.64
N PRO A 160 6.62 2.73 13.40
CA PRO A 160 5.81 1.62 12.90
C PRO A 160 6.68 0.38 12.65
N VAL A 161 6.10 -0.80 12.86
CA VAL A 161 6.68 -2.07 12.41
C VAL A 161 6.08 -2.43 11.05
N VAL A 162 6.90 -2.68 10.04
CA VAL A 162 6.44 -3.23 8.75
C VAL A 162 7.13 -4.56 8.53
N ASP A 163 6.36 -5.63 8.50
CA ASP A 163 6.87 -6.99 8.48
C ASP A 163 5.99 -7.91 7.63
N SER A 164 6.56 -8.94 7.02
CA SER A 164 5.78 -10.01 6.36
C SER A 164 4.83 -9.47 5.28
N VAL A 165 5.42 -8.82 4.26
CA VAL A 165 4.70 -8.29 3.09
C VAL A 165 5.09 -9.09 1.87
N THR A 166 4.12 -9.79 1.27
CA THR A 166 4.33 -10.61 0.06
C THR A 166 3.65 -9.99 -1.14
N ILE A 167 4.43 -9.68 -2.16
CA ILE A 167 3.97 -9.22 -3.47
C ILE A 167 4.33 -10.29 -4.50
N ARG A 168 3.34 -10.95 -5.10
CA ARG A 168 3.58 -12.05 -6.03
C ARG A 168 2.77 -11.99 -7.31
N ASN A 169 3.28 -12.58 -8.38
CA ASN A 169 2.58 -12.67 -9.68
C ASN A 169 2.09 -11.28 -10.14
N VAL A 170 3.03 -10.35 -10.27
CA VAL A 170 2.76 -8.99 -10.73
C VAL A 170 3.39 -8.81 -12.10
N TRP A 171 2.58 -8.41 -13.08
CA TRP A 171 3.05 -8.13 -14.42
C TRP A 171 2.71 -6.69 -14.81
N GLY A 172 3.68 -5.95 -15.34
CA GLY A 172 3.52 -4.53 -15.65
C GLY A 172 4.18 -4.13 -16.97
N GLN A 173 3.48 -3.30 -17.74
CA GLN A 173 3.99 -2.63 -18.94
C GLN A 173 3.88 -1.12 -18.81
N ASN A 174 4.68 -0.39 -19.60
CA ASN A 174 4.73 1.07 -19.61
C ASN A 174 5.02 1.65 -18.21
N ILE A 175 5.90 0.99 -17.45
CA ILE A 175 6.28 1.36 -16.10
C ILE A 175 7.48 2.30 -16.12
N ARG A 176 7.36 3.49 -15.51
CA ARG A 176 8.48 4.47 -15.48
C ARG A 176 9.55 4.11 -14.46
N GLN A 177 9.13 3.68 -13.27
CA GLN A 177 10.03 3.20 -12.20
C GLN A 177 9.54 1.85 -11.69
N ALA A 178 10.41 0.84 -11.67
CA ALA A 178 10.07 -0.50 -11.18
C ALA A 178 9.54 -0.47 -9.75
N GLY A 179 10.36 0.04 -8.82
CA GLY A 179 9.87 0.31 -7.49
C GLY A 179 10.84 1.00 -6.54
N LEU A 180 10.30 1.36 -5.38
CA LEU A 180 11.02 1.99 -4.27
C LEU A 180 10.60 1.34 -2.96
N ILE A 181 11.55 0.81 -2.20
CA ILE A 181 11.31 0.22 -0.88
C ILE A 181 12.23 0.92 0.14
N ARG A 182 11.66 1.82 0.92
CA ARG A 182 12.39 2.72 1.81
C ARG A 182 11.83 2.61 3.21
N GLY A 183 12.46 1.79 4.04
CA GLY A 183 12.15 1.69 5.46
C GLY A 183 12.71 2.85 6.28
N ILE A 184 12.44 2.78 7.58
CA ILE A 184 12.92 3.72 8.59
C ILE A 184 14.21 3.15 9.18
N ARG A 185 15.28 3.95 9.32
CA ARG A 185 16.59 3.42 9.76
C ARG A 185 16.55 2.69 11.10
N ASN A 186 15.71 3.17 12.03
CA ASN A 186 15.54 2.59 13.36
C ASN A 186 14.34 1.62 13.46
N SER A 187 13.65 1.36 12.34
CA SER A 187 12.60 0.35 12.21
C SER A 187 12.62 -0.17 10.77
N VAL A 188 13.57 -1.06 10.52
CA VAL A 188 13.82 -1.67 9.21
C VAL A 188 12.58 -2.45 8.78
N PHE A 189 12.22 -2.35 7.50
CA PHE A 189 11.13 -3.17 6.97
C PHE A 189 11.63 -4.59 6.74
N SER A 190 11.00 -5.58 7.35
CA SER A 190 11.49 -6.97 7.36
C SER A 190 10.54 -7.93 6.66
N HIS A 191 11.08 -9.09 6.26
CA HIS A 191 10.33 -10.14 5.56
C HIS A 191 9.52 -9.61 4.36
N ILE A 192 10.14 -8.74 3.57
CA ILE A 192 9.55 -8.25 2.31
C ILE A 192 9.83 -9.28 1.22
N CYS A 193 8.77 -9.85 0.65
CA CYS A 193 8.87 -10.82 -0.43
C CYS A 193 8.40 -10.24 -1.75
N LEU A 194 9.25 -10.35 -2.79
CA LEU A 194 8.86 -10.16 -4.18
C LEU A 194 9.00 -11.50 -4.93
N SER A 195 7.93 -12.05 -5.48
CA SER A 195 7.98 -13.34 -6.19
C SER A 195 7.28 -13.26 -7.54
N ASN A 196 7.97 -13.57 -8.64
CA ASN A 196 7.42 -13.45 -10.00
C ASN A 196 6.83 -12.04 -10.26
N VAL A 197 7.67 -11.02 -10.08
CA VAL A 197 7.33 -9.60 -10.32
C VAL A 197 8.04 -9.13 -11.58
N LYS A 198 7.31 -8.90 -12.66
CA LYS A 198 7.82 -8.57 -13.99
C LYS A 198 7.32 -7.19 -14.44
N LEU A 199 8.16 -6.18 -14.34
CA LEU A 199 7.82 -4.80 -14.69
C LEU A 199 8.68 -4.34 -15.86
N TYR A 200 8.03 -3.89 -16.93
CA TYR A 200 8.66 -3.44 -18.16
C TYR A 200 8.33 -1.97 -18.41
N GLY A 201 9.35 -1.19 -18.78
CA GLY A 201 9.18 0.15 -19.31
C GLY A 201 8.86 0.12 -20.80
N ASP A 202 8.37 1.24 -21.33
CA ASP A 202 8.14 1.40 -22.77
C ASP A 202 9.48 1.44 -23.53
N THR A 203 10.31 2.46 -23.24
CA THR A 203 11.68 2.56 -23.79
C THR A 203 12.75 2.14 -22.77
N SER A 204 12.55 2.51 -21.51
CA SER A 204 13.44 2.18 -20.40
C SER A 204 12.66 2.17 -19.09
N ILE A 205 13.20 1.50 -18.09
CA ILE A 205 12.61 1.43 -16.75
C ILE A 205 13.63 1.86 -15.70
N GLY A 206 13.23 2.75 -14.79
CA GLY A 206 14.05 3.08 -13.63
C GLY A 206 14.20 1.88 -12.70
N PRO A 207 15.41 1.57 -12.20
CA PRO A 207 15.69 0.36 -11.44
C PRO A 207 15.05 0.38 -10.04
N TRP A 208 15.08 -0.73 -9.31
CA TRP A 208 14.65 -0.73 -7.92
C TRP A 208 15.54 0.18 -7.05
N LYS A 209 14.94 0.86 -6.09
CA LYS A 209 15.65 1.67 -5.07
C LYS A 209 15.28 1.18 -3.68
N CYS A 210 16.24 0.65 -2.94
CA CYS A 210 16.00 0.11 -1.61
C CYS A 210 16.82 0.84 -0.55
N ARG A 211 16.29 0.88 0.68
CA ARG A 211 16.98 1.36 1.87
C ARG A 211 16.28 0.86 3.12
N ALA A 212 17.04 0.42 4.13
CA ALA A 212 16.51 -0.01 5.42
C ALA A 212 15.39 -1.04 5.26
N VAL A 213 15.67 -2.08 4.47
CA VAL A 213 14.77 -3.21 4.19
C VAL A 213 15.57 -4.51 4.21
N SER A 214 14.90 -5.60 4.58
CA SER A 214 15.39 -6.97 4.48
C SER A 214 14.30 -7.87 3.88
N GLY A 215 14.73 -8.88 3.12
CA GLY A 215 13.85 -9.89 2.59
C GLY A 215 14.39 -10.60 1.37
N GLY A 216 13.47 -11.13 0.55
CA GLY A 216 13.76 -11.99 -0.58
C GLY A 216 13.07 -11.57 -1.87
N ALA A 217 13.76 -11.76 -2.99
CA ALA A 217 13.23 -11.57 -4.32
C ALA A 217 13.51 -12.80 -5.19
N LEU A 218 12.44 -13.42 -5.70
CA LEU A 218 12.49 -14.58 -6.59
C LEU A 218 11.88 -14.20 -7.94
N ASP A 219 12.62 -14.45 -9.01
CA ASP A 219 12.14 -14.24 -10.39
C ASP A 219 11.62 -12.81 -10.64
N VAL A 220 12.39 -11.79 -10.24
CA VAL A 220 12.01 -10.37 -10.37
C VAL A 220 12.71 -9.69 -11.56
N HIS A 221 11.95 -8.92 -12.33
CA HIS A 221 12.45 -8.08 -13.43
C HIS A 221 11.88 -6.65 -13.30
N PRO A 222 12.71 -5.59 -13.44
CA PRO A 222 14.17 -5.60 -13.54
C PRO A 222 14.82 -6.13 -12.26
N SER A 223 16.12 -6.43 -12.29
CA SER A 223 16.83 -7.04 -11.16
C SER A 223 16.58 -6.28 -9.84
N PRO A 224 16.24 -6.98 -8.75
CA PRO A 224 15.92 -6.36 -7.47
C PRO A 224 17.16 -5.73 -6.82
N CYS A 225 16.94 -4.95 -5.76
CA CYS A 225 18.04 -4.42 -4.95
C CYS A 225 18.80 -5.55 -4.23
N THR A 226 20.05 -5.29 -3.85
CA THR A 226 20.89 -6.25 -3.11
C THR A 226 20.33 -6.56 -1.72
N GLU A 227 19.61 -5.62 -1.11
CA GLU A 227 18.92 -5.81 0.18
C GLU A 227 17.83 -6.88 0.14
N LEU A 228 17.35 -7.24 -1.06
CA LEU A 228 16.36 -8.30 -1.27
C LEU A 228 16.96 -9.55 -1.94
N ALA A 229 18.29 -9.59 -2.11
CA ALA A 229 18.98 -10.68 -2.81
C ALA A 229 19.43 -11.81 -1.85
N SER A 230 18.99 -11.80 -0.58
CA SER A 230 19.42 -12.77 0.43
C SER A 230 18.80 -14.15 0.18
N THR A 231 19.64 -15.13 -0.15
CA THR A 231 19.23 -16.52 -0.40
C THR A 231 18.86 -17.30 0.86
N SER A 232 19.27 -16.85 2.06
CA SER A 232 18.86 -17.44 3.34
C SER A 232 17.44 -17.05 3.75
N GLU A 233 16.90 -16.01 3.12
CA GLU A 233 15.58 -15.44 3.39
C GLU A 233 14.55 -15.78 2.30
N THR A 234 14.92 -16.53 1.26
CA THR A 234 13.95 -16.93 0.22
C THR A 234 12.93 -17.96 0.68
N GLY A 235 13.15 -18.64 1.82
CA GLY A 235 12.24 -19.66 2.33
C GLY A 235 10.83 -19.15 2.65
N PHE A 236 10.67 -17.86 3.00
CA PHE A 236 9.35 -17.25 3.17
C PHE A 236 8.74 -16.75 1.83
N CYS A 237 9.55 -16.67 0.77
CA CYS A 237 9.12 -16.28 -0.57
C CYS A 237 8.67 -17.44 -1.46
N THR A 238 8.91 -18.68 -1.04
CA THR A 238 8.65 -19.89 -1.81
C THR A 238 7.37 -20.63 -1.41
N ASN A 239 6.67 -20.18 -0.36
CA ASN A 239 5.42 -20.78 0.15
C ASN A 239 4.18 -19.97 -0.24
#